data_AF-A0A9D6WLZ1-F1
#
_entry.id   AF-A0A9D6WLZ1-F1
#
_cell.length_a   1.000
_cell.length_b   1.000
_cell.length_c   1.000
_cell.angle_alpha   90.00
_cell.angle_beta   90.00
_cell.angle_gamma   90.00
#
_symmetry.space_group_name_H-M   'P 1'
#
loop_
_entity.id
_entity.type
_entity.pdbx_description
1 polymer ?
#
loop_
_entity_poly.entity_id
_entity_poly.type
_entity_poly.pdbx_seq_one_letter_code
_entity_poly.pdbx_strand_id
1 'polypeptide(L)'
;MNHDSIGDQDLVAYAMGEQCNGAGSRVAAHIANCDACTATVKRWGVIRQVFTTDDSIAPSPETRARAYAMFRRTMRMVGGRWAVNSGQ
;
A
#
# COMPACT_ATOMS: atom_id res chain seq x y z
N MET A 1 17.42 -11.70 -21.68
CA MET A 1 16.74 -11.20 -20.48
C MET A 1 15.42 -11.95 -20.39
N ASN A 2 15.30 -12.87 -19.44
CA ASN A 2 14.14 -13.77 -19.36
C ASN A 2 12.91 -12.98 -18.91
N HIS A 3 11.93 -12.90 -19.80
CA HIS A 3 10.55 -12.54 -19.48
C HIS A 3 9.89 -13.69 -18.72
N ASP A 4 10.38 -14.04 -17.54
CA ASP A 4 9.56 -14.78 -16.57
C ASP A 4 8.46 -13.80 -16.14
N SER A 5 7.39 -13.82 -16.94
CA SER A 5 6.55 -12.66 -17.19
C SER A 5 5.61 -12.43 -16.02
N ILE A 6 5.90 -11.42 -15.20
CA ILE A 6 4.86 -10.78 -14.40
C ILE A 6 3.81 -10.27 -15.40
N GLY A 7 2.58 -10.77 -15.28
CA GLY A 7 1.50 -10.34 -16.15
C GLY A 7 1.11 -8.89 -15.90
N ASP A 8 0.54 -8.22 -16.90
CA ASP A 8 0.08 -6.84 -16.73
C ASP A 8 -0.91 -6.70 -15.57
N GLN A 9 -1.78 -7.69 -15.35
CA GLN A 9 -2.71 -7.72 -14.23
C GLN A 9 -2.01 -7.69 -12.86
N ASP A 10 -0.87 -8.38 -12.73
CA ASP A 10 -0.08 -8.35 -11.49
C ASP A 10 0.59 -6.99 -11.27
N LEU A 11 1.05 -6.34 -12.35
CA LEU A 11 1.58 -4.98 -12.28
C LEU A 11 0.50 -3.97 -11.89
N VAL A 12 -0.72 -4.12 -12.41
CA VAL A 12 -1.87 -3.28 -12.03
C VAL A 12 -2.23 -3.51 -10.57
N ALA A 13 -2.42 -4.76 -10.15
CA ALA A 13 -2.77 -5.08 -8.77
C ALA A 13 -1.70 -4.58 -7.78
N TYR A 14 -0.42 -4.68 -8.14
CA TYR A 14 0.67 -4.12 -7.35
C TYR A 14 0.58 -2.59 -7.25
N ALA A 15 0.36 -1.89 -8.37
CA ALA A 15 0.22 -0.43 -8.39
C ALA A 15 -1.00 0.08 -7.59
N MET A 16 -2.10 -0.68 -7.60
CA MET A 16 -3.31 -0.37 -6.85
C MET A 16 -3.20 -0.70 -5.35
N GLY A 17 -2.16 -1.44 -4.94
CA GLY A 17 -2.00 -1.92 -3.56
C GLY A 17 -2.97 -3.04 -3.20
N GLU A 18 -3.48 -3.76 -4.18
CA GLU A 18 -4.48 -4.84 -4.03
C GLU A 18 -3.85 -6.23 -3.86
N GLN A 19 -2.53 -6.33 -3.91
CA GLN A 19 -1.85 -7.62 -3.75
C GLN A 19 -1.76 -8.04 -2.28
N CYS A 20 -2.29 -9.23 -1.99
CA CYS A 20 -2.06 -9.94 -0.73
C CYS A 20 -0.58 -10.33 -0.59
N ASN A 21 -0.10 -10.41 0.66
CA ASN A 21 1.28 -10.74 0.99
C ASN A 21 1.80 -11.98 0.24
N GLY A 22 3.03 -11.91 -0.26
CA GLY A 22 3.71 -12.93 -1.09
C GLY A 22 3.65 -12.68 -2.60
N ALA A 23 2.55 -12.12 -3.13
CA ALA A 23 2.49 -11.67 -4.52
C ALA A 23 3.24 -10.34 -4.71
N GLY A 24 3.03 -9.40 -3.77
CA GLY A 24 3.69 -8.09 -3.78
C GLY A 24 5.22 -8.15 -3.77
N SER A 25 5.80 -9.07 -2.99
CA SER A 25 7.26 -9.23 -2.92
C SER A 25 7.86 -9.74 -4.23
N ARG A 26 7.14 -10.58 -4.97
CA ARG A 26 7.60 -11.09 -6.28
C ARG A 26 7.58 -9.99 -7.34
N VAL A 27 6.50 -9.22 -7.41
CA VAL A 27 6.42 -8.07 -8.32
C VAL A 27 7.49 -7.03 -7.96
N ALA A 28 7.68 -6.72 -6.67
CA ALA A 28 8.71 -5.80 -6.20
C ALA A 28 10.12 -6.22 -6.62
N ALA A 29 10.45 -7.51 -6.46
CA ALA A 29 11.75 -8.06 -6.89
C ALA A 29 11.93 -7.99 -8.41
N HIS A 30 10.86 -8.21 -9.19
CA HIS A 30 10.90 -8.13 -10.65
C HIS A 30 11.11 -6.69 -11.14
N ILE A 31 10.32 -5.73 -10.65
CA ILE A 31 10.40 -4.33 -11.12
C ILE A 31 11.73 -3.68 -10.74
N ALA A 32 12.40 -4.13 -9.68
CA ALA A 32 13.74 -3.67 -9.32
C ALA A 32 14.78 -3.93 -10.43
N ASN A 33 14.51 -4.87 -11.33
CA ASN A 33 15.42 -5.26 -12.43
C ASN A 33 14.81 -5.06 -13.82
N CYS A 34 13.59 -4.51 -13.93
CA CYS A 34 12.87 -4.36 -15.19
C CYS A 34 12.30 -2.94 -15.33
N ASP A 35 12.99 -2.11 -16.11
CA ASP A 35 12.60 -0.71 -16.34
C ASP A 35 11.23 -0.58 -17.02
N ALA A 36 10.91 -1.50 -17.95
CA ALA A 36 9.63 -1.52 -18.63
C ALA A 36 8.47 -1.74 -17.64
N CYS A 37 8.58 -2.75 -16.78
CA CYS A 37 7.56 -3.02 -15.76
C CYS A 37 7.51 -1.91 -14.69
N THR A 38 8.65 -1.31 -14.35
CA THR A 38 8.70 -0.11 -13.50
C THR A 38 7.93 1.06 -14.11
N ALA A 39 8.10 1.31 -15.41
CA ALA A 39 7.36 2.35 -16.11
C ALA A 39 5.84 2.07 -16.12
N THR A 40 5.44 0.81 -16.33
CA THR A 40 4.03 0.40 -16.25
C THR A 40 3.44 0.65 -14.86
N VAL A 41 4.11 0.21 -13.79
CA VAL A 41 3.64 0.45 -12.40
C VAL A 41 3.54 1.95 -12.11
N LYS A 42 4.53 2.75 -12.54
CA LYS A 42 4.48 4.22 -12.38
C LYS A 42 3.28 4.85 -13.10
N ARG A 43 2.97 4.43 -14.34
CA ARG A 43 1.79 4.91 -15.08
C ARG A 43 0.50 4.60 -14.33
N TRP A 44 0.34 3.37 -13.82
CA TRP A 44 -0.81 3.00 -13.01
C TRP A 44 -0.88 3.77 -11.69
N GLY A 45 0.25 4.05 -11.05
CA GLY A 45 0.32 4.91 -9.87
C GLY A 45 -0.20 6.32 -10.11
N VAL A 46 0.13 6.93 -11.26
CA VAL A 46 -0.41 8.24 -11.67
C VAL A 46 -1.92 8.18 -11.88
N ILE A 47 -2.41 7.15 -12.59
CA ILE A 47 -3.85 6.96 -12.81
C ILE A 47 -4.59 6.82 -11.48
N ARG A 48 -4.06 6.00 -10.56
CA ARG A 48 -4.60 5.85 -9.21
C ARG A 48 -4.67 7.19 -8.50
N GLN A 49 -3.59 7.96 -8.52
CA GLN A 49 -3.55 9.28 -7.89
C GLN A 49 -4.64 10.20 -8.43
N VAL A 50 -4.84 10.23 -9.75
CA VAL A 50 -5.92 11.03 -10.36
C VAL A 50 -7.29 10.63 -9.82
N PHE A 51 -7.57 9.33 -9.71
CA PHE A 51 -8.85 8.85 -9.16
C PHE A 51 -8.99 9.04 -7.65
N THR A 52 -7.90 9.05 -6.89
CA THR A 52 -7.94 9.27 -5.43
C THR A 52 -7.83 10.74 -5.04
N THR A 53 -7.59 11.66 -5.97
CA THR A 53 -7.47 13.11 -5.66
C THR A 53 -8.84 13.74 -5.39
N ASP A 54 -9.94 13.09 -5.77
CA ASP A 54 -11.29 13.55 -5.43
C ASP A 54 -11.70 13.12 -4.01
N ASP A 55 -11.04 13.72 -3.02
CA ASP A 55 -11.40 13.64 -1.59
C ASP A 55 -12.46 14.71 -1.21
N SER A 56 -13.16 15.29 -2.19
CA SER A 56 -14.12 16.38 -1.96
C SER A 56 -15.28 15.97 -1.06
N ILE A 57 -15.58 14.68 -1.00
CA ILE A 57 -16.57 14.11 -0.09
C ILE A 57 -15.89 13.81 1.24
N ALA A 58 -15.90 14.82 2.12
CA ALA A 58 -15.45 14.63 3.48
C ALA A 58 -16.31 13.55 4.19
N PRO A 59 -15.70 12.60 4.91
CA PRO A 59 -16.44 11.62 5.69
C PRO A 59 -17.26 12.30 6.79
N SER A 60 -18.43 11.74 7.11
CA SER A 60 -19.30 12.26 8.17
C SER A 60 -18.55 12.39 9.50
N PRO A 61 -18.93 13.33 10.39
CA PRO A 61 -18.29 13.50 11.70
C PRO A 61 -18.22 12.19 12.52
N GLU A 62 -19.26 11.36 12.44
CA GLU A 62 -19.33 10.05 13.09
C GLU A 62 -18.31 9.06 12.53
N THR A 63 -18.18 9.01 11.20
CA THR A 63 -17.19 8.17 10.51
C THR A 63 -15.77 8.57 10.92
N ARG A 64 -15.51 9.88 10.98
CA ARG A 64 -14.23 10.42 11.46
C ARG A 64 -13.97 10.04 12.91
N ALA A 65 -14.95 10.22 13.80
CA ALA A 65 -14.81 9.87 15.22
C ALA A 65 -14.51 8.37 15.40
N ARG A 66 -15.19 7.51 14.64
CA ARG A 66 -14.96 6.06 14.66
C ARG A 66 -13.56 5.69 14.15
N ALA A 67 -13.11 6.31 13.06
CA ALA A 67 -11.76 6.11 12.53
C ALA A 67 -10.68 6.53 13.55
N TYR A 68 -10.85 7.69 14.21
CA TYR A 68 -9.97 8.15 15.28
C TYR A 68 -9.92 7.16 16.47
N ALA A 69 -11.06 6.61 16.87
CA ALA A 69 -11.13 5.62 17.94
C ALA A 69 -10.35 4.34 17.59
N MET A 70 -10.49 3.85 16.35
CA MET A 70 -9.73 2.69 15.86
C MET A 70 -8.23 2.98 15.83
N PHE A 71 -7.83 4.13 15.29
CA PHE A 71 -6.42 4.52 15.21
C PHE A 71 -5.76 4.63 16.59
N ARG A 72 -6.44 5.25 17.57
CA ARG A 72 -5.95 5.33 18.96
C ARG A 72 -5.83 3.95 19.60
N ARG A 73 -6.74 3.01 19.31
CA ARG A 73 -6.65 1.63 19.78
C ARG A 73 -5.43 0.93 19.20
N THR A 74 -5.16 1.08 17.90
CA THR A 74 -3.99 0.51 17.23
C THR A 74 -2.69 1.09 17.79
N MET A 75 -2.60 2.41 17.99
CA MET A 75 -1.41 3.04 18.57
C MET A 75 -1.15 2.59 20.00
N ARG A 76 -2.18 2.34 20.82
CA ARG A 76 -2.00 1.76 22.16
C ARG A 76 -1.44 0.34 22.11
N MET A 77 -1.86 -0.48 21.14
CA MET A 77 -1.34 -1.85 20.98
C MET A 77 0.11 -1.87 20.46
N VAL A 78 0.50 -0.94 19.60
CA VAL A 78 1.88 -0.84 19.10
C VAL A 78 2.81 -0.13 20.09
N GLY A 79 2.35 0.93 20.75
CA GLY A 79 3.13 1.67 21.76
C GLY A 79 3.41 0.87 23.03
N GLY A 80 2.52 -0.06 23.41
CA GLY A 80 2.77 -1.00 24.51
C GLY A 80 3.89 -2.00 24.22
N ARG A 81 4.21 -2.26 22.94
CA ARG A 81 5.25 -3.22 22.53
C ARG A 81 6.67 -2.65 22.59
N TRP A 82 6.83 -1.33 22.62
CA TRP A 82 8.14 -0.67 22.79
C TRP A 82 8.49 -0.36 24.25
N ALA A 83 7.49 -0.24 25.13
CA ALA A 83 7.71 0.12 26.54
C ALA A 83 8.23 -1.04 27.42
N VAL A 84 8.22 -2.29 26.93
CA VAL A 84 8.62 -3.48 27.71
C VAL A 84 10.11 -3.85 27.60
N ASN A 85 10.92 -3.13 26.83
CA ASN A 85 12.33 -3.47 26.61
C ASN A 85 13.35 -2.38 26.99
N SER A 86 12.95 -1.34 27.72
CA SER A 86 13.83 -0.20 28.05
C SER A 86 14.31 -0.16 29.50
N GLY A 87 14.17 -1.25 30.26
CA GLY A 87 14.54 -1.30 31.67
C GLY A 87 15.09 -2.67 32.07
N GLN A 88 16.32 -2.94 31.67
CA GLN A 88 17.24 -3.86 32.37
C GLN A 88 18.62 -3.21 32.40
#